data_AF-A0A350MUK0-F1
#
_entry.id   AF-A0A350MUK0-F1
#
_cell.length_a   1.000
_cell.length_b   1.000
_cell.length_c   1.000
_cell.angle_alpha   90.00
_cell.angle_beta   90.00
_cell.angle_gamma   90.00
#
_symmetry.space_group_name_H-M   'P 1'
#
loop_
_entity.id
_entity.type
_entity.pdbx_description
1 polymer ?
#
loop_
_entity_poly.entity_id
_entity_poly.type
_entity_poly.pdbx_seq_one_letter_code
_entity_poly.pdbx_strand_id
1 'polypeptide(L)'
;REAMVGVEEALGRYQPDLVVDLSDEPVVGYRERFKFASLALAHGVSYEGADFRFDPPLFHDVVEKPSISIIGTGKRVGKTAISAYFARELDRAGFSPCVVAMGRGGPTEPEVLYGAREKMTPGFLLKVSREGKHAASDYYEDALMSRITTVGCRRCGGGLAGAPFVSNVLTGARLANELETRFVLFEGSGAALPPVRTGARVVTVGAHQPLDYIDGYFGTYRLLISDLAVLTMCESPMADKEKVRSVEAAVRRANPDLK
;
A
#
# COMPACT_ATOMS: atom_id res chain seq x y z
N ARG A 1 6.31 1.07 -25.97
CA ARG A 1 4.98 1.72 -25.78
C ARG A 1 3.91 0.91 -26.50
N GLU A 2 4.11 0.59 -27.79
CA GLU A 2 3.20 -0.25 -28.59
C GLU A 2 2.92 -1.62 -27.97
N ALA A 3 3.95 -2.31 -27.44
CA ALA A 3 3.74 -3.63 -26.82
C ALA A 3 2.84 -3.61 -25.56
N MET A 4 2.92 -2.55 -24.73
CA MET A 4 2.04 -2.42 -23.56
C MET A 4 0.59 -2.21 -23.98
N VAL A 5 0.36 -1.38 -25.01
CA VAL A 5 -0.98 -1.14 -25.56
C VAL A 5 -1.56 -2.44 -26.11
N GLY A 6 -0.78 -3.22 -26.86
CA GLY A 6 -1.24 -4.52 -27.37
C GLY A 6 -1.60 -5.51 -26.27
N VAL A 7 -0.83 -5.56 -25.17
CA VAL A 7 -1.17 -6.40 -24.01
C VAL A 7 -2.44 -5.91 -23.32
N GLU A 8 -2.61 -4.59 -23.14
CA GLU A 8 -3.80 -4.00 -22.53
C GLU A 8 -5.07 -4.27 -23.35
N GLU A 9 -5.01 -4.09 -24.67
CA GLU A 9 -6.10 -4.41 -25.60
C GLU A 9 -6.44 -5.91 -25.55
N ALA A 10 -5.44 -6.79 -25.49
CA ALA A 10 -5.66 -8.23 -25.40
C ALA A 10 -6.31 -8.62 -24.06
N LEU A 11 -5.87 -8.04 -22.93
CA LEU A 11 -6.47 -8.26 -21.61
C LEU A 11 -7.95 -7.84 -21.61
N GLY A 12 -8.25 -6.66 -22.15
CA GLY A 12 -9.63 -6.17 -22.25
C GLY A 12 -10.52 -7.00 -23.17
N ARG A 13 -9.98 -7.45 -24.31
CA ARG A 13 -10.72 -8.20 -25.32
C ARG A 13 -10.99 -9.66 -24.93
N TYR A 14 -9.98 -10.34 -24.40
CA TYR A 14 -10.04 -11.80 -24.17
C TYR A 14 -10.36 -12.16 -22.73
N GLN A 15 -10.16 -11.23 -21.78
CA GLN A 15 -10.38 -11.45 -20.34
C GLN A 15 -9.79 -12.78 -19.85
N PRO A 16 -8.48 -13.05 -20.09
CA PRO A 16 -7.88 -14.33 -19.75
C PRO A 16 -7.66 -14.46 -18.24
N ASP A 17 -7.55 -15.69 -17.74
CA ASP A 17 -7.11 -15.95 -16.37
C ASP A 17 -5.57 -15.93 -16.21
N LEU A 18 -4.85 -16.16 -17.32
CA LEU A 18 -3.39 -16.27 -17.38
C LEU A 18 -2.82 -15.68 -18.66
N VAL A 19 -1.79 -14.85 -18.53
CA VAL A 19 -0.89 -14.45 -19.62
C VAL A 19 0.37 -15.32 -19.56
N VAL A 20 0.68 -16.00 -20.66
CA VAL A 20 1.89 -16.81 -20.80
C VAL A 20 2.92 -16.06 -21.65
N ASP A 21 4.07 -15.76 -21.06
CA ASP A 21 5.19 -15.08 -21.69
C ASP A 21 6.11 -16.07 -22.40
N LEU A 22 5.93 -16.18 -23.72
CA LEU A 22 6.76 -16.98 -24.62
C LEU A 22 7.93 -16.19 -25.22
N SER A 23 8.21 -14.99 -24.71
CA SER A 23 9.23 -14.09 -25.25
C SER A 23 10.62 -14.40 -24.68
N ASP A 24 11.65 -13.95 -25.39
CA ASP A 24 13.04 -14.01 -24.94
C ASP A 24 13.83 -12.75 -25.36
N GLU A 25 15.05 -12.60 -24.84
CA GLU A 25 15.97 -11.56 -25.29
C GLU A 25 16.34 -11.73 -26.77
N PRO A 26 16.46 -10.65 -27.55
CA PRO A 26 16.41 -9.24 -27.14
C PRO A 26 15.02 -8.60 -27.24
N VAL A 27 13.95 -9.36 -27.51
CA VAL A 27 12.61 -8.81 -27.77
C VAL A 27 11.96 -8.28 -26.49
N VAL A 28 12.05 -9.05 -25.41
CA VAL A 28 11.48 -8.67 -24.11
C VAL A 28 12.51 -8.93 -23.00
N GLY A 29 13.02 -7.85 -22.41
CA GLY A 29 13.94 -7.91 -21.28
C GLY A 29 13.24 -7.86 -19.92
N TYR A 30 14.03 -7.92 -18.85
CA TYR A 30 13.54 -7.93 -17.47
C TYR A 30 12.60 -6.76 -17.15
N ARG A 31 12.96 -5.55 -17.58
CA ARG A 31 12.20 -4.32 -17.28
C ARG A 31 10.81 -4.36 -17.90
N GLU A 32 10.73 -4.83 -19.15
CA GLU A 32 9.50 -4.98 -19.91
C GLU A 32 8.60 -6.05 -19.29
N ARG A 33 9.15 -7.22 -18.89
CA ARG A 33 8.39 -8.29 -18.22
C ARG A 33 7.70 -7.79 -16.95
N PHE A 34 8.37 -6.98 -16.13
CA PHE A 34 7.72 -6.41 -14.93
C PHE A 34 6.58 -5.44 -15.25
N LYS A 35 6.65 -4.72 -16.37
CA LYS A 35 5.56 -3.84 -16.82
C LYS A 35 4.38 -4.66 -17.33
N PHE A 36 4.62 -5.69 -18.13
CA PHE A 36 3.59 -6.63 -18.59
C PHE A 36 2.92 -7.36 -17.41
N ALA A 37 3.73 -7.89 -16.49
CA ALA A 37 3.23 -8.50 -15.27
C ALA A 37 2.40 -7.50 -14.45
N SER A 38 2.90 -6.28 -14.23
CA SER A 38 2.15 -5.25 -13.49
C SER A 38 0.79 -4.94 -14.12
N LEU A 39 0.72 -4.87 -15.45
CA LEU A 39 -0.53 -4.62 -16.18
C LEU A 39 -1.50 -5.81 -16.08
N ALA A 40 -1.00 -7.04 -16.27
CA ALA A 40 -1.80 -8.25 -16.10
C ALA A 40 -2.36 -8.35 -14.68
N LEU A 41 -1.51 -8.18 -13.66
CA LEU A 41 -1.94 -8.22 -12.26
C LEU A 41 -2.96 -7.13 -11.92
N ALA A 42 -2.84 -5.93 -12.50
CA ALA A 42 -3.81 -4.86 -12.30
C ALA A 42 -5.21 -5.20 -12.86
N HIS A 43 -5.26 -6.07 -13.88
CA HIS A 43 -6.49 -6.65 -14.43
C HIS A 43 -6.96 -7.91 -13.69
N GLY A 44 -6.27 -8.33 -12.62
CA GLY A 44 -6.58 -9.56 -11.89
C GLY A 44 -6.15 -10.83 -12.61
N VAL A 45 -5.21 -10.73 -13.56
CA VAL A 45 -4.73 -11.83 -14.41
C VAL A 45 -3.33 -12.23 -14.00
N SER A 46 -3.06 -13.53 -13.87
CA SER A 46 -1.72 -14.04 -13.56
C SER A 46 -0.77 -13.88 -14.76
N TYR A 47 0.52 -13.74 -14.51
CA TYR A 47 1.56 -13.63 -15.54
C TYR A 47 2.64 -14.69 -15.30
N GLU A 48 2.88 -15.56 -16.28
CA GLU A 48 3.76 -16.72 -16.16
C GLU A 48 4.75 -16.78 -17.32
N GLY A 49 6.03 -16.91 -17.00
CA GLY A 49 7.09 -17.27 -17.95
C GLY A 49 7.59 -18.69 -17.68
N ALA A 50 8.66 -19.09 -18.36
CA ALA A 50 9.18 -20.46 -18.29
C ALA A 50 9.61 -20.91 -16.88
N ASP A 51 10.12 -19.98 -16.05
CA ASP A 51 10.69 -20.25 -14.72
C ASP A 51 10.19 -19.28 -13.63
N PHE A 52 9.15 -18.48 -13.92
CA PHE A 52 8.57 -17.55 -12.96
C PHE A 52 7.06 -17.42 -13.13
N ARG A 53 6.37 -17.09 -12.03
CA ARG A 53 4.94 -16.78 -12.02
C ARG A 53 4.64 -15.66 -11.03
N PHE A 54 3.78 -14.74 -11.46
CA PHE A 54 3.22 -13.70 -10.61
C PHE A 54 1.70 -13.81 -10.60
N ASP A 55 1.13 -13.92 -9.41
CA ASP A 55 -0.31 -13.89 -9.19
C ASP A 55 -0.73 -12.56 -8.56
N PRO A 56 -1.93 -12.04 -8.87
CA PRO A 56 -2.42 -10.82 -8.28
C PRO A 56 -2.66 -11.02 -6.77
N PRO A 57 -2.25 -10.07 -5.90
CA PRO A 57 -2.60 -10.11 -4.49
C PRO A 57 -4.11 -10.25 -4.28
N LEU A 58 -4.50 -11.17 -3.39
CA LEU A 58 -5.90 -11.34 -3.01
C LEU A 58 -6.35 -10.23 -2.04
N PHE A 59 -7.42 -9.52 -2.42
CA PHE A 59 -8.08 -8.52 -1.58
C PHE A 59 -9.41 -9.05 -1.10
N HIS A 60 -9.50 -9.38 0.18
CA HIS A 60 -10.70 -9.98 0.77
C HIS A 60 -11.79 -8.95 1.05
N ASP A 61 -13.04 -9.30 0.72
CA ASP A 61 -14.21 -8.46 0.97
C ASP A 61 -14.79 -8.74 2.37
N VAL A 62 -14.22 -8.08 3.37
CA VAL A 62 -14.57 -8.26 4.80
C VAL A 62 -14.88 -6.95 5.52
N VAL A 63 -14.76 -5.82 4.82
CA VAL A 63 -14.91 -4.48 5.41
C VAL A 63 -16.34 -4.01 5.21
N GLU A 64 -17.05 -3.73 6.30
CA GLU A 64 -18.48 -3.36 6.25
C GLU A 64 -18.70 -1.84 6.21
N LYS A 65 -17.62 -1.07 6.35
CA LYS A 65 -17.63 0.39 6.44
C LYS A 65 -16.93 1.02 5.23
N PRO A 66 -17.28 2.28 4.85
CA PRO A 66 -16.48 3.05 3.91
C PRO A 66 -15.00 3.01 4.30
N SER A 67 -14.14 2.74 3.31
CA SER A 67 -12.73 2.48 3.60
C SER A 67 -11.80 2.86 2.46
N ILE A 68 -10.57 3.20 2.83
CA ILE A 68 -9.46 3.41 1.90
C ILE A 68 -8.22 2.66 2.34
N SER A 69 -7.38 2.27 1.39
CA SER A 69 -6.04 1.77 1.68
C SER A 69 -5.01 2.87 1.46
N ILE A 70 -4.06 3.02 2.40
CA ILE A 70 -2.86 3.84 2.24
C ILE A 70 -1.68 2.90 1.98
N ILE A 71 -1.26 2.85 0.73
CA ILE A 71 -0.17 1.98 0.26
C ILE A 71 1.04 2.82 -0.15
N GLY A 72 2.12 2.15 -0.58
CA GLY A 72 3.28 2.88 -1.06
C GLY A 72 4.12 2.05 -2.00
N THR A 73 4.83 2.74 -2.89
CA THR A 73 5.81 2.17 -3.82
C THR A 73 7.01 1.54 -3.10
N GLY A 74 7.20 1.83 -1.81
CA GLY A 74 8.28 1.25 -1.02
C GLY A 74 8.25 1.58 0.47
N LYS A 75 9.42 1.40 1.10
CA LYS A 75 9.66 1.80 2.49
C LYS A 75 10.09 3.26 2.57
N ARG A 76 9.85 3.89 3.73
CA ARG A 76 10.27 5.28 4.03
C ARG A 76 9.71 6.33 3.07
N VAL A 77 8.58 6.04 2.44
CA VAL A 77 7.85 6.99 1.58
C VAL A 77 6.88 7.87 2.39
N GLY A 78 6.83 7.78 3.72
CA GLY A 78 5.94 8.61 4.54
C GLY A 78 4.47 8.15 4.62
N LYS A 79 4.18 6.86 4.38
CA LYS A 79 2.81 6.30 4.47
C LYS A 79 2.12 6.64 5.79
N THR A 80 2.78 6.41 6.92
CA THR A 80 2.22 6.64 8.26
C THR A 80 1.89 8.12 8.49
N ALA A 81 2.70 9.04 7.97
CA ALA A 81 2.39 10.47 8.00
C ALA A 81 1.14 10.81 7.16
N ILE A 82 0.99 10.19 5.98
CA ILE A 82 -0.20 10.35 5.13
C ILE A 82 -1.43 9.71 5.79
N SER A 83 -1.29 8.52 6.39
CA SER A 83 -2.34 7.82 7.14
C SER A 83 -2.85 8.67 8.29
N ALA A 84 -1.95 9.18 9.14
CA ALA A 84 -2.30 10.07 10.24
C ALA A 84 -2.92 11.40 9.77
N TYR A 85 -2.45 11.95 8.64
CA TYR A 85 -3.05 13.16 8.04
C TYR A 85 -4.50 12.90 7.60
N PHE A 86 -4.73 11.85 6.79
CA PHE A 86 -6.07 11.48 6.33
C PHE A 86 -7.00 11.15 7.50
N ALA A 87 -6.51 10.42 8.51
CA ALA A 87 -7.29 10.12 9.71
C ALA A 87 -7.76 11.40 10.43
N ARG A 88 -6.88 12.40 10.57
CA ARG A 88 -7.25 13.70 11.19
C ARG A 88 -8.24 14.49 10.34
N GLU A 89 -8.07 14.53 9.02
CA GLU A 89 -8.98 15.27 8.15
C GLU A 89 -10.36 14.60 8.08
N LEU A 90 -10.43 13.27 8.04
CA LEU A 90 -11.68 12.52 8.11
C LEU A 90 -12.38 12.72 9.47
N ASP A 91 -11.64 12.76 10.57
CA ASP A 91 -12.22 13.02 11.89
C ASP A 91 -12.79 14.44 11.98
N ARG A 92 -12.06 15.46 11.50
CA ARG A 92 -12.52 16.85 11.41
C ARG A 92 -13.77 17.01 10.55
N ALA A 93 -13.86 16.23 9.48
CA ALA A 93 -15.05 16.18 8.61
C ALA A 93 -16.19 15.34 9.21
N GLY A 94 -16.02 14.79 10.42
CA GLY A 94 -17.05 14.06 11.13
C GLY A 94 -17.31 12.68 10.55
N PHE A 95 -16.28 11.97 10.08
CA PHE A 95 -16.37 10.56 9.65
C PHE A 95 -16.00 9.55 10.74
N SER A 96 -15.52 10.00 11.90
CA SER A 96 -15.15 9.13 13.04
C SER A 96 -14.28 7.92 12.60
N PRO A 97 -13.06 8.16 12.08
CA PRO A 97 -12.26 7.12 11.44
C PRO A 97 -11.60 6.16 12.45
N CYS A 98 -11.12 5.03 11.92
CA CYS A 98 -10.19 4.10 12.58
C CYS A 98 -9.05 3.79 11.61
N VAL A 99 -7.82 3.65 12.11
CA VAL A 99 -6.69 3.16 11.30
C VAL A 99 -6.41 1.70 11.65
N VAL A 100 -6.48 0.80 10.68
CA VAL A 100 -5.98 -0.58 10.80
C VAL A 100 -4.59 -0.60 10.18
N ALA A 101 -3.56 -0.60 11.03
CA ALA A 101 -2.17 -0.53 10.60
C ALA A 101 -1.51 -1.90 10.67
N MET A 102 -0.95 -2.36 9.56
CA MET A 102 -0.20 -3.61 9.53
C MET A 102 1.30 -3.36 9.66
N GLY A 103 1.96 -4.00 10.63
CA GLY A 103 3.39 -3.87 10.88
C GLY A 103 4.14 -5.20 10.76
N ARG A 104 5.46 -5.16 10.54
CA ARG A 104 6.32 -6.36 10.65
C ARG A 104 6.44 -6.84 12.10
N GLY A 105 6.51 -5.88 13.01
CA GLY A 105 6.55 -6.09 14.46
C GLY A 105 5.21 -5.83 15.16
N GLY A 106 4.10 -5.80 14.41
CA GLY A 106 2.78 -5.63 15.01
C GLY A 106 2.39 -6.79 15.94
N PRO A 107 1.30 -6.65 16.70
CA PRO A 107 0.87 -7.63 17.69
C PRO A 107 0.39 -8.94 17.02
N THR A 108 0.57 -10.07 17.72
CA THR A 108 0.19 -11.41 17.21
C THR A 108 -1.30 -11.54 16.99
N GLU A 109 -2.10 -10.92 17.87
CA GLU A 109 -3.53 -10.70 17.71
C GLU A 109 -3.80 -9.22 17.51
N PRO A 110 -4.84 -8.81 16.77
CA PRO A 110 -5.17 -7.40 16.62
C PRO A 110 -5.37 -6.69 17.97
N GLU A 111 -4.70 -5.54 18.17
CA GLU A 111 -4.77 -4.76 19.40
C GLU A 111 -5.40 -3.39 19.12
N VAL A 112 -6.46 -3.04 19.85
CA VAL A 112 -7.09 -1.71 19.74
C VAL A 112 -6.38 -0.73 20.67
N LEU A 113 -6.07 0.45 20.13
CA LEU A 113 -5.51 1.56 20.87
C LEU A 113 -6.36 2.81 20.64
N TYR A 114 -6.94 3.35 21.72
CA TYR A 114 -7.80 4.53 21.65
C TYR A 114 -6.97 5.82 21.73
N GLY A 115 -6.48 6.32 20.59
CA GLY A 115 -5.53 7.46 20.53
C GLY A 115 -5.98 8.74 21.24
N ALA A 116 -7.29 9.01 21.32
CA ALA A 116 -7.84 10.16 22.03
C ALA A 116 -7.85 10.00 23.56
N ARG A 117 -7.91 8.76 24.06
CA ARG A 117 -8.00 8.42 25.49
C ARG A 117 -6.62 8.18 26.10
N GLU A 118 -5.72 7.61 25.33
CA GLU A 118 -4.41 7.17 25.81
C GLU A 118 -3.37 8.29 25.83
N LYS A 119 -2.71 8.46 26.99
CA LYS A 119 -1.55 9.36 27.12
C LYS A 119 -0.27 8.65 26.66
N MET A 120 -0.04 8.69 25.36
CA MET A 120 1.17 8.15 24.71
C MET A 120 2.42 9.00 24.97
N THR A 121 2.89 8.98 26.21
CA THR A 121 4.14 9.64 26.64
C THR A 121 5.38 8.81 26.29
N PRO A 122 6.59 9.37 26.32
CA PRO A 122 7.81 8.56 26.22
C PRO A 122 7.87 7.43 27.25
N GLY A 123 7.40 7.67 28.48
CA GLY A 123 7.32 6.65 29.52
C GLY A 123 6.37 5.49 29.18
N PHE A 124 5.24 5.79 28.52
CA PHE A 124 4.33 4.78 28.00
C PHE A 124 5.03 3.89 26.96
N LEU A 125 5.71 4.48 25.97
CA LEU A 125 6.40 3.72 24.92
C LEU A 125 7.56 2.88 25.48
N LEU A 126 8.29 3.40 26.48
CA LEU A 126 9.33 2.63 27.18
C LEU A 126 8.74 1.44 27.94
N LYS A 127 7.58 1.60 28.59
CA LYS A 127 6.87 0.50 29.25
C LYS A 127 6.48 -0.58 28.24
N VAL A 128 5.82 -0.20 27.15
CA VAL A 128 5.45 -1.12 26.05
C VAL A 128 6.67 -1.88 25.52
N SER A 129 7.80 -1.19 25.31
CA SER A 129 9.04 -1.84 24.87
C SER A 129 9.59 -2.84 25.89
N ARG A 130 9.50 -2.54 27.19
CA ARG A 130 9.96 -3.43 28.27
C ARG A 130 9.09 -4.67 28.43
N GLU A 131 7.83 -4.59 28.03
CA GLU A 131 6.90 -5.73 27.96
C GLU A 131 7.16 -6.63 26.74
N GLY A 132 8.19 -6.34 25.93
CA GLY A 132 8.55 -7.12 24.75
C GLY A 132 7.71 -6.79 23.51
N LYS A 133 6.83 -5.79 23.59
CA LYS A 133 6.06 -5.30 22.43
C LYS A 133 6.92 -4.37 21.58
N HIS A 134 6.59 -4.28 20.30
CA HIS A 134 7.25 -3.34 19.39
C HIS A 134 6.68 -1.92 19.56
N ALA A 135 7.24 -1.15 20.50
CA ALA A 135 6.78 0.22 20.78
C ALA A 135 6.91 1.19 19.59
N ALA A 136 7.74 0.86 18.60
CA ALA A 136 7.90 1.60 17.35
C ALA A 136 7.00 1.07 16.21
N SER A 137 5.93 0.33 16.55
CA SER A 137 4.98 -0.17 15.55
C SER A 137 4.09 0.95 15.03
N ASP A 138 3.80 0.89 13.73
CA ASP A 138 3.04 1.90 12.98
C ASP A 138 1.71 2.32 13.68
N TYR A 139 0.94 1.39 14.24
CA TYR A 139 -0.32 1.72 14.93
C TYR A 139 -0.17 2.60 16.19
N TYR A 140 0.97 2.52 16.88
CA TYR A 140 1.28 3.44 17.98
C TYR A 140 1.62 4.83 17.43
N GLU A 141 2.37 4.90 16.32
CA GLU A 141 2.69 6.16 15.64
C GLU A 141 1.42 6.83 15.11
N ASP A 142 0.53 6.09 14.46
CA ASP A 142 -0.76 6.59 13.99
C ASP A 142 -1.61 7.13 15.14
N ALA A 143 -1.75 6.38 16.24
CA ALA A 143 -2.52 6.83 17.40
C ALA A 143 -1.92 8.09 18.04
N LEU A 144 -0.59 8.16 18.14
CA LEU A 144 0.12 9.31 18.70
C LEU A 144 -0.08 10.57 17.84
N MET A 145 0.06 10.43 16.53
CA MET A 145 0.05 11.54 15.58
C MET A 145 -1.36 12.01 15.23
N SER A 146 -2.32 11.08 15.12
CA SER A 146 -3.68 11.37 14.71
C SER A 146 -4.64 11.60 15.90
N ARG A 147 -4.34 11.03 17.07
CA ARG A 147 -5.28 10.91 18.20
C ARG A 147 -6.55 10.12 17.88
N ILE A 148 -6.53 9.32 16.81
CA ILE A 148 -7.63 8.47 16.38
C ILE A 148 -7.45 7.05 16.94
N THR A 149 -8.54 6.30 17.03
CA THR A 149 -8.50 4.87 17.33
C THR A 149 -7.72 4.12 16.27
N THR A 150 -6.79 3.26 16.69
CA THR A 150 -6.01 2.41 15.79
C THR A 150 -6.12 0.95 16.19
N VAL A 151 -6.00 0.07 15.20
CA VAL A 151 -5.95 -1.38 15.36
C VAL A 151 -4.60 -1.84 14.83
N GLY A 152 -3.72 -2.25 15.74
CA GLY A 152 -2.43 -2.81 15.40
C GLY A 152 -2.58 -4.23 14.86
N CYS A 153 -2.02 -4.49 13.68
CA CYS A 153 -1.98 -5.80 13.04
C CYS A 153 -0.54 -6.18 12.68
N ARG A 154 -0.32 -7.47 12.42
CA ARG A 154 0.97 -8.04 12.03
C ARG A 154 0.92 -8.66 10.64
N ARG A 155 2.07 -8.61 9.97
CA ARG A 155 2.36 -9.42 8.79
C ARG A 155 3.79 -10.00 8.84
N CYS A 156 4.01 -11.09 8.11
CA CYS A 156 5.32 -11.69 7.85
C CYS A 156 5.46 -12.00 6.34
N GLY A 157 6.69 -11.90 5.83
CA GLY A 157 6.97 -12.07 4.40
C GLY A 157 6.38 -10.93 3.54
N GLY A 158 6.71 -10.94 2.25
CA GLY A 158 6.17 -10.00 1.27
C GLY A 158 6.57 -10.38 -0.15
N GLY A 159 5.58 -10.55 -1.02
CA GLY A 159 5.78 -10.75 -2.45
C GLY A 159 6.05 -9.44 -3.19
N LEU A 160 6.53 -9.55 -4.42
CA LEU A 160 6.92 -8.40 -5.25
C LEU A 160 5.71 -7.50 -5.58
N ALA A 161 4.56 -8.10 -5.89
CA ALA A 161 3.28 -7.41 -6.08
C ALA A 161 2.64 -6.93 -4.76
N GLY A 162 3.21 -7.29 -3.60
CA GLY A 162 2.82 -6.74 -2.30
C GLY A 162 1.93 -7.63 -1.43
N ALA A 163 1.64 -8.87 -1.84
CA ALA A 163 0.97 -9.83 -0.96
C ALA A 163 1.85 -10.16 0.29
N PRO A 164 1.32 -10.11 1.52
CA PRO A 164 2.00 -10.68 2.68
C PRO A 164 1.95 -12.22 2.61
N PHE A 165 2.92 -12.91 3.24
CA PHE A 165 2.89 -14.37 3.32
C PHE A 165 1.99 -14.85 4.46
N VAL A 166 2.12 -14.22 5.63
CA VAL A 166 1.21 -14.40 6.79
C VAL A 166 0.74 -13.04 7.26
N SER A 167 -0.53 -12.89 7.62
CA SER A 167 -1.05 -11.66 8.23
C SER A 167 -2.32 -11.90 9.05
N ASN A 168 -2.54 -11.10 10.10
CA ASN A 168 -3.79 -11.06 10.86
C ASN A 168 -4.68 -9.85 10.51
N VAL A 169 -4.37 -9.11 9.43
CA VAL A 169 -5.13 -7.91 9.02
C VAL A 169 -6.59 -8.22 8.75
N LEU A 170 -6.94 -9.42 8.26
CA LEU A 170 -8.34 -9.82 8.10
C LEU A 170 -9.09 -9.87 9.44
N THR A 171 -8.43 -10.36 10.49
CA THR A 171 -8.98 -10.34 11.85
C THR A 171 -9.10 -8.90 12.36
N GLY A 172 -8.10 -8.06 12.09
CA GLY A 172 -8.14 -6.64 12.42
C GLY A 172 -9.23 -5.86 11.70
N ALA A 173 -9.53 -6.22 10.44
CA ALA A 173 -10.63 -5.63 9.67
C ALA A 173 -11.99 -5.98 10.28
N ARG A 174 -12.20 -7.24 10.69
CA ARG A 174 -13.43 -7.66 11.39
C ARG A 174 -13.59 -6.95 12.73
N LEU A 175 -12.53 -6.87 13.52
CA LEU A 175 -12.52 -6.10 14.75
C LEU A 175 -12.86 -4.62 14.50
N ALA A 176 -12.34 -4.02 13.42
CA ALA A 176 -12.67 -2.66 13.05
C ALA A 176 -14.14 -2.46 12.67
N ASN A 177 -14.84 -3.48 12.16
CA ASN A 177 -16.29 -3.43 11.92
C ASN A 177 -17.07 -3.27 13.24
N GLU A 178 -16.61 -3.92 14.32
CA GLU A 178 -17.27 -3.91 15.64
C GLU A 178 -17.09 -2.61 16.44
N LEU A 179 -16.09 -1.79 16.10
CA LEU A 179 -15.83 -0.52 16.78
C LEU A 179 -16.89 0.54 16.45
N GLU A 180 -17.13 1.49 17.36
CA GLU A 180 -18.00 2.67 17.15
C GLU A 180 -17.34 3.74 16.25
N THR A 181 -16.88 3.32 15.08
CA THR A 181 -16.24 4.16 14.04
C THR A 181 -17.02 4.01 12.73
N ARG A 182 -16.98 5.02 11.86
CA ARG A 182 -17.79 5.04 10.62
C ARG A 182 -16.94 4.99 9.35
N PHE A 183 -15.62 4.98 9.47
CA PHE A 183 -14.69 4.93 8.35
C PHE A 183 -13.43 4.16 8.74
N VAL A 184 -12.85 3.39 7.82
CA VAL A 184 -11.62 2.60 8.09
C VAL A 184 -10.51 2.93 7.09
N LEU A 185 -9.35 3.31 7.60
CA LEU A 185 -8.11 3.43 6.83
C LEU A 185 -7.28 2.18 7.03
N PHE A 186 -6.85 1.54 5.95
CA PHE A 186 -5.93 0.40 6.00
C PHE A 186 -4.52 0.83 5.60
N GLU A 187 -3.59 0.85 6.54
CA GLU A 187 -2.20 1.22 6.26
C GLU A 187 -1.37 -0.01 5.91
N GLY A 188 -0.67 0.06 4.78
CA GLY A 188 0.27 -0.96 4.33
C GLY A 188 1.67 -0.88 4.96
N SER A 189 2.42 -1.99 4.91
CA SER A 189 3.74 -2.12 5.56
C SER A 189 4.89 -2.16 4.56
N GLY A 190 5.63 -1.06 4.43
CA GLY A 190 6.64 -0.95 3.38
C GLY A 190 5.99 -1.05 2.00
N ALA A 191 6.32 -2.09 1.23
CA ALA A 191 5.71 -2.37 -0.07
C ALA A 191 4.55 -3.39 0.00
N ALA A 192 4.28 -3.99 1.17
CA ALA A 192 3.17 -4.91 1.32
C ALA A 192 1.84 -4.15 1.37
N LEU A 193 0.81 -4.69 0.71
CA LEU A 193 -0.53 -4.14 0.62
C LEU A 193 -1.44 -4.79 1.68
N PRO A 194 -2.34 -4.04 2.31
CA PRO A 194 -3.38 -4.64 3.15
C PRO A 194 -4.18 -5.65 2.32
N PRO A 195 -4.34 -6.91 2.75
CA PRO A 195 -5.04 -7.95 1.98
C PRO A 195 -6.57 -7.79 2.08
N VAL A 196 -7.09 -6.57 2.01
CA VAL A 196 -8.52 -6.27 2.12
C VAL A 196 -8.95 -5.42 0.93
N ARG A 197 -10.18 -5.62 0.48
CA ARG A 197 -10.81 -4.75 -0.51
C ARG A 197 -11.23 -3.47 0.19
N THR A 198 -10.87 -2.33 -0.39
CA THR A 198 -11.27 -0.99 0.07
C THR A 198 -11.92 -0.22 -1.08
N GLY A 199 -12.72 0.78 -0.75
CA GLY A 199 -13.44 1.59 -1.75
C GLY A 199 -12.54 2.47 -2.61
N ALA A 200 -11.38 2.87 -2.08
CA ALA A 200 -10.32 3.53 -2.84
C ALA A 200 -8.92 3.18 -2.31
N ARG A 201 -7.88 3.47 -3.07
CA ARG A 201 -6.47 3.31 -2.68
C ARG A 201 -5.67 4.57 -2.98
N VAL A 202 -4.94 5.02 -1.96
CA VAL A 202 -3.97 6.10 -2.04
C VAL A 202 -2.57 5.50 -2.06
N VAL A 203 -1.78 5.80 -3.10
CA VAL A 203 -0.38 5.38 -3.18
C VAL A 203 0.54 6.52 -2.78
N THR A 204 1.35 6.28 -1.76
CA THR A 204 2.40 7.22 -1.35
C THR A 204 3.69 6.93 -2.13
N VAL A 205 4.22 7.95 -2.80
CA VAL A 205 5.40 7.87 -3.66
C VAL A 205 6.49 8.79 -3.09
N GLY A 206 7.63 8.23 -2.70
CA GLY A 206 8.74 9.03 -2.20
C GLY A 206 9.57 9.60 -3.34
N ALA A 207 9.70 10.92 -3.44
CA ALA A 207 10.45 11.55 -4.54
C ALA A 207 11.95 11.19 -4.55
N HIS A 208 12.51 10.80 -3.40
CA HIS A 208 13.87 10.29 -3.27
C HIS A 208 14.10 8.91 -3.93
N GLN A 209 13.05 8.17 -4.28
CA GLN A 209 13.21 6.81 -4.80
C GLN A 209 13.81 6.81 -6.22
N PRO A 210 14.53 5.74 -6.60
CA PRO A 210 14.88 5.51 -8.01
C PRO A 210 13.61 5.37 -8.85
N LEU A 211 13.62 5.90 -10.09
CA LEU A 211 12.45 5.90 -10.96
C LEU A 211 11.95 4.47 -11.29
N ASP A 212 12.88 3.52 -11.48
CA ASP A 212 12.53 2.12 -11.75
C ASP A 212 11.70 1.46 -10.61
N TYR A 213 11.77 1.97 -9.38
CA TYR A 213 10.94 1.52 -8.26
C TYR A 213 9.55 2.17 -8.22
N ILE A 214 9.31 3.19 -9.05
CA ILE A 214 8.06 3.95 -9.14
C ILE A 214 7.27 3.52 -10.39
N ASP A 215 7.82 3.70 -11.60
CA ASP A 215 7.16 3.38 -12.89
C ASP A 215 7.82 2.22 -13.67
N GLY A 216 8.73 1.51 -13.00
CA GLY A 216 9.21 0.20 -13.40
C GLY A 216 8.68 -0.88 -12.46
N TYR A 217 9.40 -2.01 -12.39
CA TYR A 217 9.16 -3.17 -11.51
C TYR A 217 7.67 -3.37 -11.15
N PHE A 218 7.35 -3.60 -9.87
CA PHE A 218 5.98 -3.57 -9.37
C PHE A 218 5.60 -2.23 -8.72
N GLY A 219 6.42 -1.18 -8.90
CA GLY A 219 5.99 0.18 -8.64
C GLY A 219 4.81 0.53 -9.54
N THR A 220 4.92 0.16 -10.82
CA THR A 220 3.88 0.30 -11.85
C THR A 220 2.56 -0.30 -11.39
N TYR A 221 2.56 -1.55 -10.92
CA TYR A 221 1.35 -2.21 -10.39
C TYR A 221 0.66 -1.38 -9.30
N ARG A 222 1.44 -0.81 -8.36
CA ARG A 222 0.88 0.01 -7.27
C ARG A 222 0.24 1.29 -7.77
N LEU A 223 0.77 1.89 -8.83
CA LEU A 223 0.19 3.06 -9.47
C LEU A 223 -1.09 2.71 -10.26
N LEU A 224 -1.10 1.55 -10.94
CA LEU A 224 -2.24 1.08 -11.72
C LEU A 224 -3.47 0.76 -10.87
N ILE A 225 -3.28 0.20 -9.66
CA ILE A 225 -4.41 -0.17 -8.77
C ILE A 225 -4.90 0.95 -7.84
N SER A 226 -4.33 2.15 -7.98
CA SER A 226 -4.59 3.27 -7.08
C SER A 226 -5.43 4.36 -7.74
N ASP A 227 -6.10 5.15 -6.90
CA ASP A 227 -7.01 6.23 -7.32
C ASP A 227 -6.42 7.62 -7.11
N LEU A 228 -5.41 7.73 -6.22
CA LEU A 228 -4.70 8.97 -5.89
C LEU A 228 -3.22 8.69 -5.60
N ALA A 229 -2.32 9.49 -6.18
CA ALA A 229 -0.91 9.49 -5.82
C ALA A 229 -0.56 10.69 -4.92
N VAL A 230 0.17 10.43 -3.82
CA VAL A 230 0.72 11.48 -2.97
C VAL A 230 2.24 11.43 -3.03
N LEU A 231 2.85 12.47 -3.60
CA LEU A 231 4.30 12.62 -3.65
C LEU A 231 4.79 13.20 -2.32
N THR A 232 5.76 12.53 -1.71
CA THR A 232 6.38 12.92 -0.43
C THR A 232 7.88 13.06 -0.59
N MET A 233 8.55 13.59 0.44
CA MET A 233 10.02 13.79 0.43
C MET A 233 10.46 14.66 -0.76
N CYS A 234 9.67 15.68 -1.06
CA CYS A 234 9.84 16.59 -2.20
C CYS A 234 10.76 17.78 -1.87
N GLU A 235 11.29 17.81 -0.65
CA GLU A 235 12.18 18.81 -0.12
C GLU A 235 13.66 18.34 -0.13
N SER A 236 14.57 19.31 -0.12
CA SER A 236 16.01 19.04 0.05
C SER A 236 16.28 18.50 1.46
N PRO A 237 17.19 17.52 1.65
CA PRO A 237 18.10 16.94 0.66
C PRO A 237 17.55 15.72 -0.08
N MET A 238 16.27 15.37 0.11
CA MET A 238 15.69 14.13 -0.43
C MET A 238 15.42 14.21 -1.93
N ALA A 239 14.95 15.37 -2.40
CA ALA A 239 14.73 15.64 -3.81
C ALA A 239 14.89 17.14 -4.10
N ASP A 240 15.37 17.44 -5.31
CA ASP A 240 15.27 18.77 -5.90
C ASP A 240 14.02 18.86 -6.80
N LYS A 241 13.78 20.05 -7.36
CA LYS A 241 12.62 20.31 -8.22
C LYS A 241 12.63 19.46 -9.50
N GLU A 242 13.81 19.13 -10.03
CA GLU A 242 13.93 18.32 -11.26
C GLU A 242 13.59 16.86 -10.98
N LYS A 243 14.06 16.33 -9.85
CA LYS A 243 13.72 15.00 -9.39
C LYS A 243 12.22 14.85 -9.13
N VAL A 244 11.59 15.83 -8.48
CA VAL A 244 10.13 15.83 -8.25
C VAL A 244 9.37 15.80 -9.58
N ARG A 245 9.72 16.64 -10.56
CA ARG A 245 9.12 16.62 -11.90
C ARG A 245 9.31 15.28 -12.62
N SER A 246 10.47 14.65 -12.45
CA SER A 246 10.76 13.34 -13.05
C SER A 246 9.89 12.24 -12.44
N VAL A 247 9.63 12.32 -11.13
CA VAL A 247 8.73 11.40 -10.42
C VAL A 247 7.28 11.62 -10.83
N GLU A 248 6.84 12.88 -10.92
CA GLU A 248 5.50 13.21 -11.45
C GLU A 248 5.30 12.66 -12.86
N ALA A 249 6.27 12.87 -13.75
CA ALA A 249 6.25 12.33 -15.10
C ALA A 249 6.22 10.80 -15.12
N ALA A 250 6.94 10.13 -14.21
CA ALA A 250 6.91 8.68 -14.06
C ALA A 250 5.53 8.18 -13.63
N VAL A 251 4.92 8.82 -12.64
CA VAL A 251 3.55 8.50 -12.18
C VAL A 251 2.56 8.63 -13.34
N ARG A 252 2.58 9.75 -14.07
CA ARG A 252 1.70 10.01 -15.22
C ARG A 252 1.93 9.06 -16.40
N ARG A 253 3.17 8.60 -16.61
CA ARG A 253 3.47 7.58 -17.64
C ARG A 253 2.88 6.22 -17.30
N ALA A 254 2.90 5.84 -16.01
CA ALA A 254 2.36 4.57 -15.56
C ALA A 254 0.83 4.55 -15.55
N ASN A 255 0.21 5.64 -15.09
CA ASN A 255 -1.24 5.80 -15.07
C ASN A 255 -1.61 7.27 -15.32
N PRO A 256 -2.02 7.63 -16.56
CA PRO A 256 -2.37 9.01 -16.92
C PRO A 256 -3.55 9.57 -16.12
N ASP A 257 -4.49 8.70 -15.75
CA ASP A 257 -5.75 9.04 -15.09
C ASP A 257 -5.64 9.09 -13.55
N LEU A 258 -4.51 8.63 -13.00
CA LEU A 258 -4.24 8.69 -11.56
C LEU A 258 -4.23 10.14 -11.08
N LYS A 259 -5.06 10.45 -10.09
CA LYS A 259 -5.14 11.83 -9.56
C LYS A 259 -3.83 12.23 -8.91
#